data_AF-A0A7Y5NPK2-F1
#
_entry.id   AF-A0A7Y5NPK2-F1
#
_cell.length_a   1.000
_cell.length_b   1.000
_cell.length_c   1.000
_cell.angle_alpha   90.00
_cell.angle_beta   90.00
_cell.angle_gamma   90.00
#
_symmetry.space_group_name_H-M   'P 1'
#
loop_
_entity.id
_entity.type
_entity.pdbx_description
1 polymer ?
#
loop_
_entity_poly.entity_id
_entity_poly.type
_entity_poly.pdbx_seq_one_letter_code
_entity_poly.pdbx_strand_id
1 'polypeptide(L)'
;MKMARSIGVVLLAFGSLAVIAPGCEGPESSDEQDVVPDNAQTPFDLAGLCSENIQRHITVRPQELSDGVVRWQCGDRPGVDGKDDRGQEYCEYFPVSNGKRIETFAEADPAAPLQCFFTSVYMDVTEDTARDGYLAAELAKPENLGVEVDKDLVRMKGQFNSRGAATTLVVDSMDVKTSQNDQRQAACFLASADPANKANAEKLKEACRGVKLTTSSAWTKAQELGARIPKSGEASYETWKDTVACMSVGRLSHGGVDWRMSDPHITQVVVRANDECGCTYNELPAELEGFLQGTWSSADALPAGCRRAKVEGSDYMQMTICDVPESERSDLETNLDYSENLQAYCNDRFGKDIVLTAPLRAVEKAGSCSKATSAFCKEFTENAVH
;
A
#
# COMPACT_ATOMS: atom_id res chain seq x y z
N MET A 1 -86.36 5.17 0.23
CA MET A 1 -86.57 5.25 -1.23
C MET A 1 -85.96 6.55 -1.75
N LYS A 2 -85.03 6.46 -2.72
CA LYS A 2 -84.48 7.51 -3.63
C LYS A 2 -84.17 8.95 -3.11
N MET A 3 -82.86 9.26 -3.11
CA MET A 3 -82.16 10.43 -3.68
C MET A 3 -82.71 11.87 -3.59
N ALA A 4 -81.89 12.79 -3.01
CA ALA A 4 -81.28 14.00 -3.64
C ALA A 4 -80.22 14.56 -2.63
N ARG A 5 -78.97 14.96 -2.97
CA ARG A 5 -78.50 16.18 -3.69
C ARG A 5 -79.19 17.47 -3.17
N SER A 6 -78.57 18.64 -2.94
CA SER A 6 -77.21 19.23 -3.02
C SER A 6 -77.32 20.67 -2.44
N ILE A 7 -76.31 21.50 -2.10
CA ILE A 7 -74.83 21.51 -2.05
C ILE A 7 -74.40 22.68 -1.11
N GLY A 8 -73.19 22.68 -0.52
CA GLY A 8 -72.53 23.91 -0.01
C GLY A 8 -71.79 23.79 1.33
N VAL A 9 -70.61 24.45 1.41
CA VAL A 9 -69.54 24.47 2.47
C VAL A 9 -68.25 23.82 1.92
N VAL A 10 -67.04 24.40 2.02
CA VAL A 10 -66.58 25.78 2.35
C VAL A 10 -65.23 25.99 1.62
N LEU A 11 -64.90 27.20 1.18
CA LEU A 11 -63.52 27.52 0.79
C LEU A 11 -62.63 27.55 2.04
N LEU A 12 -61.67 26.63 2.14
CA LEU A 12 -60.63 26.64 3.15
C LEU A 12 -59.27 26.73 2.46
N ALA A 13 -58.63 27.89 2.58
CA ALA A 13 -57.29 28.11 2.08
C ALA A 13 -56.26 27.48 3.04
N PHE A 14 -55.68 26.36 2.62
CA PHE A 14 -54.34 25.97 3.06
C PHE A 14 -53.37 26.58 2.04
N GLY A 15 -52.31 27.26 2.44
CA GLY A 15 -51.43 26.89 3.54
C GLY A 15 -50.28 26.12 2.91
N SER A 16 -49.22 26.84 2.54
CA SER A 16 -48.13 26.37 1.69
C SER A 16 -47.52 25.05 2.17
N LEU A 17 -47.64 23.99 1.36
CA LEU A 17 -46.83 22.79 1.54
C LEU A 17 -45.37 23.12 1.20
N ALA A 18 -44.51 23.15 2.22
CA ALA A 18 -43.11 22.88 2.03
C ALA A 18 -42.96 21.39 1.70
N VAL A 19 -42.53 21.06 0.48
CA VAL A 19 -42.15 19.70 0.12
C VAL A 19 -40.78 19.42 0.74
N ILE A 20 -40.78 18.96 1.98
CA ILE A 20 -39.60 18.32 2.57
C ILE A 20 -39.57 16.91 1.99
N ALA A 21 -38.77 16.70 0.96
CA ALA A 21 -38.44 15.37 0.48
C ALA A 21 -37.45 14.72 1.46
N PRO A 22 -37.76 13.58 2.09
CA PRO A 22 -36.74 12.73 2.68
C PRO A 22 -36.07 11.96 1.55
N GLY A 23 -34.83 12.31 1.20
CA GLY A 23 -34.21 11.77 -0.02
C GLY A 23 -32.86 12.37 -0.39
N CYS A 24 -31.97 12.51 0.59
CA CYS A 24 -30.53 12.50 0.33
C CYS A 24 -29.92 11.43 1.25
N GLU A 25 -30.28 10.18 0.97
CA GLU A 25 -29.28 9.11 1.07
C GLU A 25 -28.11 9.60 0.19
N GLY A 26 -26.97 9.89 0.82
CA GLY A 26 -25.74 10.08 0.06
C GLY A 26 -25.45 8.81 -0.74
N PRO A 27 -24.65 8.88 -1.82
CA PRO A 27 -24.19 7.66 -2.45
C PRO A 27 -23.62 6.76 -1.36
N GLU A 28 -24.04 5.49 -1.38
CA GLU A 28 -23.43 4.46 -0.56
C GLU A 28 -21.91 4.62 -0.74
N SER A 29 -21.19 4.87 0.36
CA SER A 29 -19.76 4.63 0.35
C SER A 29 -19.65 3.15 0.01
N SER A 30 -19.21 2.84 -1.21
CA SER A 30 -18.83 1.48 -1.53
C SER A 30 -17.89 1.02 -0.43
N ASP A 31 -18.08 -0.20 0.09
CA ASP A 31 -17.14 -0.82 1.03
C ASP A 31 -15.81 -1.21 0.32
N GLU A 32 -15.43 -0.40 -0.67
CA GLU A 32 -14.12 -0.29 -1.27
C GLU A 32 -13.20 0.49 -0.30
N GLN A 33 -12.18 -0.11 0.30
CA GLN A 33 -11.71 -1.49 0.18
C GLN A 33 -10.96 -1.86 1.49
N ASP A 34 -11.64 -2.17 2.59
CA ASP A 34 -10.95 -2.62 3.84
C ASP A 34 -10.44 -4.06 3.69
N VAL A 35 -9.42 -4.24 2.84
CA VAL A 35 -8.92 -5.56 2.43
C VAL A 35 -7.81 -6.07 3.33
N VAL A 36 -8.00 -5.91 4.65
CA VAL A 36 -7.33 -6.75 5.65
C VAL A 36 -7.52 -8.20 5.21
N PRO A 37 -6.45 -8.94 4.89
CA PRO A 37 -6.58 -10.29 4.35
C PRO A 37 -7.46 -11.19 5.24
N ASP A 38 -8.24 -12.10 4.63
CA ASP A 38 -9.12 -13.04 5.36
C ASP A 38 -8.39 -13.86 6.43
N ASN A 39 -7.06 -13.97 6.32
CA ASN A 39 -6.18 -14.61 7.29
C ASN A 39 -5.58 -13.66 8.34
N ALA A 40 -6.09 -12.43 8.55
CA ALA A 40 -5.61 -11.47 9.56
C ALA A 40 -6.69 -10.99 10.56
N GLN A 41 -7.81 -11.71 10.64
CA GLN A 41 -9.02 -11.39 11.43
C GLN A 41 -8.82 -11.34 12.95
N THR A 42 -7.66 -11.76 13.49
CA THR A 42 -7.33 -11.59 14.91
C THR A 42 -5.89 -11.09 15.08
N PRO A 43 -5.53 -10.45 16.21
CA PRO A 43 -4.17 -10.02 16.47
C PRO A 43 -3.11 -11.15 16.44
N PHE A 44 -3.51 -12.40 16.66
CA PHE A 44 -2.60 -13.54 16.49
C PHE A 44 -2.27 -13.78 15.01
N ASP A 45 -3.27 -13.58 14.14
CA ASP A 45 -3.15 -13.85 12.71
C ASP A 45 -2.50 -12.67 11.97
N LEU A 46 -2.82 -11.44 12.39
CA LEU A 46 -2.06 -10.24 12.00
C LEU A 46 -0.57 -10.34 12.38
N ALA A 47 -0.23 -10.96 13.53
CA ALA A 47 1.17 -11.25 13.87
C ALA A 47 1.84 -12.21 12.87
N GLY A 48 1.08 -13.16 12.32
CA GLY A 48 1.53 -14.07 11.26
C GLY A 48 1.76 -13.36 9.95
N LEU A 49 0.78 -12.60 9.47
CA LEU A 49 0.90 -11.77 8.26
C LEU A 49 2.07 -10.77 8.36
N CYS A 50 2.23 -10.14 9.53
CA CYS A 50 3.41 -9.31 9.83
C CYS A 50 4.72 -10.10 9.76
N SER A 51 4.77 -11.31 10.33
CA SER A 51 5.97 -12.15 10.26
C SER A 51 6.31 -12.58 8.83
N GLU A 52 5.30 -12.81 7.98
CA GLU A 52 5.49 -13.09 6.56
C GLU A 52 6.05 -11.86 5.83
N ASN A 53 5.48 -10.67 6.02
CA ASN A 53 5.97 -9.43 5.40
C ASN A 53 7.39 -9.08 5.86
N ILE A 54 7.70 -9.19 7.15
CA ILE A 54 9.06 -9.02 7.69
C ILE A 54 10.03 -10.02 7.03
N GLN A 55 9.61 -11.27 6.84
CA GLN A 55 10.44 -12.31 6.23
C GLN A 55 10.66 -12.08 4.71
N ARG A 56 9.71 -11.45 3.99
CA ARG A 56 9.92 -11.01 2.59
C ARG A 56 11.04 -9.97 2.49
N HIS A 57 11.09 -9.03 3.43
CA HIS A 57 12.03 -7.89 3.41
C HIS A 57 13.36 -8.18 4.12
N ILE A 58 13.53 -9.32 4.80
CA ILE A 58 14.68 -9.60 5.67
C ILE A 58 16.06 -9.51 4.97
N THR A 59 16.11 -9.79 3.67
CA THR A 59 17.34 -9.74 2.85
C THR A 59 17.74 -8.33 2.45
N VAL A 60 16.78 -7.40 2.34
CA VAL A 60 16.97 -6.01 1.94
C VAL A 60 16.96 -5.04 3.14
N ARG A 61 16.35 -5.43 4.26
CA ARG A 61 16.26 -4.66 5.52
C ARG A 61 17.58 -3.98 5.94
N PRO A 62 18.78 -4.61 5.87
CA PRO A 62 20.02 -3.91 6.23
C PRO A 62 20.33 -2.73 5.30
N GLN A 63 20.06 -2.87 4.00
CA GLN A 63 20.22 -1.81 3.00
C GLN A 63 19.16 -0.72 3.19
N GLU A 64 17.90 -1.10 3.40
CA GLU A 64 16.80 -0.14 3.64
C GLU A 64 17.03 0.73 4.88
N LEU A 65 17.43 0.12 6.00
CA LEU A 65 17.72 0.87 7.22
C LEU A 65 18.94 1.78 7.04
N SER A 66 20.01 1.28 6.41
CA SER A 66 21.19 2.09 6.08
C SER A 66 20.84 3.30 5.21
N ASP A 67 20.07 3.09 4.14
CA ASP A 67 19.62 4.14 3.22
C ASP A 67 18.59 5.09 3.87
N GLY A 68 17.97 4.67 4.99
CA GLY A 68 16.94 5.44 5.66
C GLY A 68 15.58 5.41 4.95
N VAL A 69 15.27 4.31 4.26
CA VAL A 69 14.09 4.16 3.42
C VAL A 69 13.25 2.94 3.80
N VAL A 70 12.08 2.81 3.20
CA VAL A 70 11.27 1.59 3.18
C VAL A 70 10.94 1.27 1.73
N ARG A 71 11.03 -0.01 1.33
CA ARG A 71 10.72 -0.46 -0.03
C ARG A 71 9.64 -1.54 -0.04
N TRP A 72 8.92 -1.67 -1.15
CA TRP A 72 7.90 -2.70 -1.40
C TRP A 72 7.68 -2.87 -2.91
N GLN A 73 7.07 -3.98 -3.36
CA GLN A 73 6.82 -4.22 -4.78
C GLN A 73 5.60 -3.43 -5.27
N CYS A 74 5.63 -2.94 -6.51
CA CYS A 74 4.48 -2.31 -7.15
C CYS A 74 3.25 -3.25 -7.22
N GLY A 75 3.48 -4.58 -7.22
CA GLY A 75 2.44 -5.62 -7.30
C GLY A 75 2.51 -6.71 -6.23
N ASP A 76 2.82 -6.39 -4.96
CA ASP A 76 2.93 -7.40 -3.87
C ASP A 76 1.58 -8.04 -3.46
N ARG A 77 0.47 -7.66 -4.13
CA ARG A 77 -0.89 -8.14 -3.87
C ARG A 77 -1.51 -8.95 -5.03
N PRO A 78 -1.91 -10.21 -4.79
CA PRO A 78 -2.78 -10.96 -5.70
C PRO A 78 -4.21 -10.39 -5.71
N GLY A 79 -4.91 -10.47 -6.85
CA GLY A 79 -6.32 -10.07 -6.97
C GLY A 79 -6.58 -8.68 -7.55
N VAL A 80 -5.54 -7.99 -8.04
CA VAL A 80 -5.65 -6.74 -8.83
C VAL A 80 -6.10 -7.08 -10.26
N ASP A 81 -7.31 -7.62 -10.37
CA ASP A 81 -7.85 -8.23 -11.58
C ASP A 81 -9.13 -7.52 -12.03
N GLY A 82 -9.00 -6.53 -12.92
CA GLY A 82 -10.15 -5.88 -13.52
C GLY A 82 -9.86 -4.58 -14.26
N LYS A 83 -10.90 -4.07 -14.92
CA LYS A 83 -10.92 -2.79 -15.64
C LYS A 83 -10.60 -1.60 -14.73
N ASP A 84 -11.17 -1.62 -13.53
CA ASP A 84 -11.21 -0.46 -12.63
C ASP A 84 -10.11 -0.50 -11.55
N ASP A 85 -9.61 -1.68 -11.20
CA ASP A 85 -8.46 -1.83 -10.31
C ASP A 85 -7.15 -1.69 -11.11
N ARG A 86 -6.33 -0.71 -10.76
CA ARG A 86 -5.12 -0.34 -11.51
C ARG A 86 -3.81 -0.71 -10.79
N GLY A 87 -3.90 -1.25 -9.57
CA GLY A 87 -2.77 -1.45 -8.66
C GLY A 87 -3.05 -0.88 -7.27
N GLN A 88 -2.71 -1.65 -6.22
CA GLN A 88 -3.14 -1.36 -4.85
C GLN A 88 -2.05 -0.77 -3.93
N GLU A 89 -0.80 -0.61 -4.38
CA GLU A 89 0.33 -0.32 -3.47
C GLU A 89 1.12 0.94 -3.81
N TYR A 90 0.44 2.08 -3.99
CA TYR A 90 1.05 3.35 -4.41
C TYR A 90 1.83 3.29 -5.73
N CYS A 91 1.47 2.30 -6.56
CA CYS A 91 1.90 2.13 -7.93
C CYS A 91 0.69 1.62 -8.70
N GLU A 92 0.43 2.22 -9.86
CA GLU A 92 -0.52 1.72 -10.82
C GLU A 92 0.19 1.33 -12.11
N TYR A 93 -0.28 0.26 -12.73
CA TYR A 93 0.33 -0.27 -13.93
C TYR A 93 -0.72 -0.80 -14.90
N PHE A 94 -0.43 -0.65 -16.18
CA PHE A 94 -1.34 -1.07 -17.23
C PHE A 94 -0.61 -1.26 -18.57
N PRO A 95 -1.17 -2.08 -19.47
CA PRO A 95 -0.66 -2.19 -20.82
C PRO A 95 -1.03 -0.94 -21.62
N VAL A 96 -0.11 -0.51 -22.48
CA VAL A 96 -0.23 0.63 -23.37
C VAL A 96 0.06 0.18 -24.79
N SER A 97 -0.78 0.63 -25.73
CA SER A 97 -0.51 0.55 -27.16
C SER A 97 -0.97 1.84 -27.83
N ASN A 98 -0.14 2.38 -28.74
CA ASN A 98 -0.40 3.65 -29.43
C ASN A 98 -0.87 4.79 -28.49
N GLY A 99 -0.18 4.94 -27.35
CA GLY A 99 -0.36 6.03 -26.39
C GLY A 99 -1.59 5.92 -25.47
N LYS A 100 -2.30 4.79 -25.51
CA LYS A 100 -3.55 4.56 -24.77
C LYS A 100 -3.42 3.33 -23.88
N ARG A 101 -4.05 3.37 -22.69
CA ARG A 101 -4.33 2.14 -21.91
C ARG A 101 -5.19 1.22 -22.76
N ILE A 102 -4.85 -0.06 -22.72
CA ILE A 102 -5.67 -1.16 -23.21
C ILE A 102 -5.86 -2.18 -22.08
N GLU A 103 -6.88 -3.02 -22.17
CA GLU A 103 -7.14 -4.11 -21.21
C GLU A 103 -6.87 -5.48 -21.83
N THR A 104 -7.32 -5.68 -23.07
CA THR A 104 -7.21 -6.94 -23.81
C THR A 104 -6.25 -6.83 -25.00
N PHE A 105 -5.72 -7.96 -25.47
CA PHE A 105 -4.86 -8.00 -26.66
C PHE A 105 -5.59 -7.58 -27.94
N ALA A 106 -6.91 -7.74 -28.00
CA ALA A 106 -7.73 -7.31 -29.14
C ALA A 106 -7.78 -5.77 -29.32
N GLU A 107 -7.42 -5.00 -28.29
CA GLU A 107 -7.31 -3.54 -28.35
C GLU A 107 -5.92 -3.05 -28.79
N ALA A 108 -4.90 -3.93 -28.78
CA ALA A 108 -3.54 -3.57 -29.15
C ALA A 108 -3.42 -3.26 -30.65
N ASP A 109 -2.79 -2.13 -30.99
CA ASP A 109 -2.54 -1.76 -32.38
C ASP A 109 -1.41 -2.65 -32.95
N PRO A 110 -1.65 -3.51 -33.95
CA PRO A 110 -0.65 -4.43 -34.47
C PRO A 110 0.54 -3.74 -35.14
N ALA A 111 0.43 -2.44 -35.48
CA ALA A 111 1.52 -1.65 -36.02
C ALA A 111 2.29 -0.84 -34.96
N ALA A 112 1.78 -0.75 -33.73
CA ALA A 112 2.45 -0.06 -32.62
C ALA A 112 3.12 -1.06 -31.65
N PRO A 113 4.12 -0.63 -30.86
CA PRO A 113 4.61 -1.42 -29.74
C PRO A 113 3.50 -1.74 -28.72
N LEU A 114 3.67 -2.85 -28.02
CA LEU A 114 2.98 -3.14 -26.76
C LEU A 114 3.95 -2.83 -25.62
N GLN A 115 3.48 -2.10 -24.62
CA GLN A 115 4.30 -1.63 -23.50
C GLN A 115 3.54 -1.85 -22.19
N CYS A 116 4.25 -2.09 -21.10
CA CYS A 116 3.71 -2.03 -19.75
C CYS A 116 4.18 -0.72 -19.12
N PHE A 117 3.25 0.17 -18.78
CA PHE A 117 3.54 1.44 -18.15
C PHE A 117 3.23 1.38 -16.65
N PHE A 118 4.10 1.99 -15.84
CA PHE A 118 4.03 2.01 -14.39
C PHE A 118 4.14 3.45 -13.89
N THR A 119 3.13 3.94 -13.15
CA THR A 119 3.17 5.25 -12.50
C THR A 119 3.01 5.12 -10.99
N SER A 120 3.82 5.87 -10.26
CA SER A 120 3.69 6.10 -8.81
C SER A 120 3.42 7.58 -8.51
N VAL A 121 3.00 8.36 -9.52
CA VAL A 121 2.64 9.78 -9.37
C VAL A 121 1.31 9.88 -8.62
N TYR A 122 1.29 10.55 -7.47
CA TYR A 122 0.10 10.58 -6.61
C TYR A 122 -1.08 11.30 -7.29
N MET A 123 -2.31 10.90 -6.97
CA MET A 123 -3.51 11.53 -7.53
C MET A 123 -3.63 13.03 -7.19
N ASP A 124 -3.09 13.47 -6.06
CA ASP A 124 -3.22 14.80 -5.43
C ASP A 124 -1.98 15.70 -5.60
N VAL A 125 -1.09 15.40 -6.56
CA VAL A 125 0.06 16.27 -6.93
C VAL A 125 -0.43 17.53 -7.65
N THR A 126 -0.92 18.51 -6.90
CA THR A 126 -1.61 19.71 -7.40
C THR A 126 -2.85 19.36 -8.24
N GLU A 127 -4.02 19.84 -7.81
CA GLU A 127 -5.30 19.59 -8.50
C GLU A 127 -5.38 20.21 -9.91
N ASP A 128 -4.35 20.95 -10.34
CA ASP A 128 -4.28 21.52 -11.68
C ASP A 128 -3.94 20.45 -12.74
N THR A 129 -4.93 20.17 -13.57
CA THR A 129 -4.82 19.36 -14.80
C THR A 129 -3.72 19.80 -15.76
N ALA A 130 -3.16 21.01 -15.61
CA ALA A 130 -1.99 21.46 -16.34
C ALA A 130 -0.75 20.57 -16.09
N ARG A 131 -0.56 20.02 -14.88
CA ARG A 131 0.55 19.09 -14.63
C ARG A 131 0.37 17.78 -15.38
N ASP A 132 -0.87 17.32 -15.55
CA ASP A 132 -1.17 16.06 -16.25
C ASP A 132 -1.02 16.23 -17.76
N GLY A 133 -1.53 17.34 -18.30
CA GLY A 133 -1.29 17.71 -19.69
C GLY A 133 0.19 17.89 -20.01
N TYR A 134 0.97 18.42 -19.06
CA TYR A 134 2.43 18.51 -19.17
C TYR A 134 3.10 17.13 -19.18
N LEU A 135 2.83 16.27 -18.18
CA LEU A 135 3.44 14.92 -18.13
C LEU A 135 3.03 14.06 -19.32
N ALA A 136 1.80 14.18 -19.82
CA ALA A 136 1.34 13.50 -21.03
C ALA A 136 2.05 14.04 -22.29
N ALA A 137 2.27 15.35 -22.39
CA ALA A 137 3.03 15.95 -23.48
C ALA A 137 4.52 15.56 -23.45
N GLU A 138 5.11 15.36 -22.26
CA GLU A 138 6.45 14.78 -22.12
C GLU A 138 6.47 13.30 -22.56
N LEU A 139 5.51 12.48 -22.10
CA LEU A 139 5.37 11.08 -22.54
C LEU A 139 5.10 10.93 -24.04
N ALA A 140 4.50 11.93 -24.68
CA ALA A 140 4.23 11.93 -26.13
C ALA A 140 5.48 12.13 -27.00
N LYS A 141 6.61 12.55 -26.42
CA LYS A 141 7.85 12.78 -27.17
C LYS A 141 8.47 11.49 -27.71
N PRO A 142 9.27 11.54 -28.80
CA PRO A 142 9.88 10.35 -29.42
C PRO A 142 10.79 9.53 -28.50
N GLU A 143 11.41 10.15 -27.49
CA GLU A 143 12.21 9.46 -26.46
C GLU A 143 11.35 8.64 -25.47
N ASN A 144 10.04 8.86 -25.44
CA ASN A 144 9.07 8.18 -24.59
C ASN A 144 8.18 7.25 -25.42
N LEU A 145 6.92 7.60 -25.65
CA LEU A 145 5.96 6.79 -26.42
C LEU A 145 5.89 7.22 -27.90
N GLY A 146 6.31 8.46 -28.22
CA GLY A 146 6.37 8.97 -29.60
C GLY A 146 5.01 9.18 -30.29
N VAL A 147 3.92 9.16 -29.53
CA VAL A 147 2.52 9.24 -29.98
C VAL A 147 1.72 10.08 -28.99
N GLU A 148 0.52 10.54 -29.36
CA GLU A 148 -0.36 11.28 -28.42
C GLU A 148 -0.74 10.38 -27.23
N VAL A 149 -0.58 10.90 -26.01
CA VAL A 149 -0.76 10.15 -24.75
C VAL A 149 -1.98 10.65 -24.01
N ASP A 150 -2.82 9.73 -23.54
CA ASP A 150 -3.94 10.10 -22.67
C ASP A 150 -3.43 10.60 -21.31
N LYS A 151 -3.88 11.78 -20.89
CA LYS A 151 -3.54 12.37 -19.60
C LYS A 151 -3.99 11.52 -18.41
N ASP A 152 -5.00 10.67 -18.57
CA ASP A 152 -5.49 9.80 -17.49
C ASP A 152 -4.59 8.57 -17.22
N LEU A 153 -3.44 8.50 -17.90
CA LEU A 153 -2.35 7.55 -17.66
C LEU A 153 -1.30 8.06 -16.66
N VAL A 154 -1.13 9.39 -16.52
CA VAL A 154 0.08 9.93 -15.84
C VAL A 154 0.06 9.80 -14.32
N ARG A 155 -1.12 9.91 -13.70
CA ARG A 155 -1.32 9.73 -12.26
C ARG A 155 -2.01 8.43 -11.94
N MET A 156 -1.72 7.94 -10.74
CA MET A 156 -2.57 7.01 -10.04
C MET A 156 -3.97 7.60 -9.81
N LYS A 157 -5.00 6.75 -9.76
CA LYS A 157 -6.41 7.10 -9.59
C LYS A 157 -7.04 6.52 -8.33
N GLY A 158 -6.48 5.46 -7.73
CA GLY A 158 -6.98 4.88 -6.47
C GLY A 158 -6.92 5.89 -5.32
N GLN A 159 -7.97 5.96 -4.49
CA GLN A 159 -8.09 6.94 -3.40
C GLN A 159 -6.94 6.86 -2.37
N PHE A 160 -6.48 5.63 -2.13
CA PHE A 160 -5.36 5.29 -1.27
C PHE A 160 -3.99 5.65 -1.90
N ASN A 161 -3.93 5.87 -3.22
CA ASN A 161 -2.73 6.28 -3.98
C ASN A 161 -2.51 7.82 -3.97
N SER A 162 -2.77 8.47 -2.84
CA SER A 162 -2.56 9.92 -2.61
C SER A 162 -1.36 10.21 -1.70
N ARG A 163 -0.70 11.36 -1.91
CA ARG A 163 0.32 11.92 -1.02
C ARG A 163 -0.27 12.21 0.35
N GLY A 164 -1.53 12.62 0.41
CA GLY A 164 -2.33 12.72 1.63
C GLY A 164 -2.43 11.40 2.39
N ALA A 165 -2.80 10.29 1.72
CA ALA A 165 -2.85 8.97 2.35
C ALA A 165 -1.47 8.50 2.84
N ALA A 166 -0.42 8.64 2.02
CA ALA A 166 0.96 8.29 2.38
C ALA A 166 1.48 9.13 3.56
N THR A 167 1.13 10.42 3.60
CA THR A 167 1.42 11.31 4.73
C THR A 167 0.70 10.85 5.99
N THR A 168 -0.61 10.59 5.92
CA THR A 168 -1.40 10.12 7.05
C THR A 168 -0.87 8.81 7.61
N LEU A 169 -0.47 7.85 6.76
CA LEU A 169 0.14 6.59 7.19
C LEU A 169 1.41 6.82 8.02
N VAL A 170 2.34 7.66 7.54
CA VAL A 170 3.59 7.98 8.25
C VAL A 170 3.31 8.76 9.54
N VAL A 171 2.37 9.71 9.51
CA VAL A 171 2.04 10.56 10.68
C VAL A 171 1.34 9.75 11.76
N ASP A 172 0.26 9.03 11.45
CA ASP A 172 -0.46 8.21 12.41
C ASP A 172 0.47 7.15 13.03
N SER A 173 1.35 6.53 12.22
CA SER A 173 2.31 5.53 12.70
C SER A 173 3.25 6.05 13.79
N MET A 174 3.53 7.36 13.88
CA MET A 174 4.34 7.92 14.97
C MET A 174 3.65 7.89 16.32
N ASP A 175 2.33 8.08 16.35
CA ASP A 175 1.55 8.25 17.58
C ASP A 175 0.93 6.93 18.09
N VAL A 176 1.07 5.83 17.33
CA VAL A 176 0.53 4.53 17.72
C VAL A 176 1.31 3.90 18.89
N LYS A 177 0.70 3.95 20.06
CA LYS A 177 1.19 3.26 21.26
C LYS A 177 1.11 1.74 21.10
N THR A 178 2.16 1.03 21.52
CA THR A 178 2.15 -0.44 21.54
C THR A 178 1.15 -0.99 22.57
N SER A 179 0.35 -1.95 22.15
CA SER A 179 -0.64 -2.63 23.01
C SER A 179 0.01 -3.82 23.73
N GLN A 180 -0.27 -3.99 25.03
CA GLN A 180 0.19 -5.18 25.77
C GLN A 180 -0.42 -6.48 25.21
N ASN A 181 -1.63 -6.42 24.64
CA ASN A 181 -2.24 -7.56 23.99
C ASN A 181 -1.35 -8.02 22.82
N ASP A 182 -0.94 -7.06 22.00
CA ASP A 182 -0.23 -7.25 20.73
C ASP A 182 1.20 -7.72 21.00
N GLN A 183 1.86 -7.15 22.02
CA GLN A 183 3.13 -7.66 22.57
C GLN A 183 3.07 -9.15 22.95
N ARG A 184 1.96 -9.58 23.58
CA ARG A 184 1.74 -10.98 23.99
C ARG A 184 1.31 -11.87 22.81
N GLN A 185 0.57 -11.32 21.85
CA GLN A 185 0.12 -12.02 20.66
C GLN A 185 1.28 -12.30 19.70
N ALA A 186 2.13 -11.31 19.41
CA ALA A 186 3.39 -11.50 18.68
C ALA A 186 4.28 -12.55 19.38
N ALA A 187 4.45 -12.45 20.70
CA ALA A 187 5.21 -13.43 21.47
C ALA A 187 4.61 -14.85 21.42
N CYS A 188 3.29 -14.99 21.38
CA CYS A 188 2.61 -16.27 21.26
C CYS A 188 2.70 -16.84 19.84
N PHE A 189 2.52 -16.01 18.81
CA PHE A 189 2.69 -16.38 17.41
C PHE A 189 4.11 -16.90 17.16
N LEU A 190 5.14 -16.12 17.53
CA LEU A 190 6.55 -16.51 17.35
C LEU A 190 6.89 -17.80 18.11
N ALA A 191 6.36 -17.98 19.33
CA ALA A 191 6.53 -19.23 20.08
C ALA A 191 5.76 -20.42 19.47
N SER A 192 4.74 -20.20 18.63
CA SER A 192 4.04 -21.24 17.89
C SER A 192 4.74 -21.61 16.58
N ALA A 193 5.48 -20.67 15.98
CA ALA A 193 6.28 -20.84 14.78
C ALA A 193 7.68 -21.42 15.06
N ASP A 194 8.20 -21.25 16.29
CA ASP A 194 9.51 -21.76 16.71
C ASP A 194 9.62 -23.30 16.53
N PRO A 195 10.54 -23.80 15.67
CA PRO A 195 10.77 -25.23 15.49
C PRO A 195 11.13 -25.99 16.78
N ALA A 196 11.72 -25.32 17.76
CA ALA A 196 12.02 -25.90 19.07
C ALA A 196 10.75 -26.15 19.92
N ASN A 197 9.67 -25.41 19.67
CA ASN A 197 8.39 -25.52 20.38
C ASN A 197 7.27 -26.17 19.54
N LYS A 198 7.61 -26.81 18.41
CA LYS A 198 6.66 -27.46 17.48
C LYS A 198 5.63 -28.40 18.14
N ALA A 199 5.96 -29.00 19.30
CA ALA A 199 5.04 -29.88 20.05
C ALA A 199 3.85 -29.13 20.71
N ASN A 200 3.94 -27.80 20.83
CA ASN A 200 2.89 -26.95 21.39
C ASN A 200 2.29 -25.97 20.37
N ALA A 201 2.74 -25.97 19.11
CA ALA A 201 2.32 -24.99 18.08
C ALA A 201 0.79 -24.82 17.98
N GLU A 202 0.04 -25.92 17.78
CA GLU A 202 -1.43 -25.86 17.70
C GLU A 202 -2.10 -25.47 19.03
N LYS A 203 -1.52 -25.87 20.18
CA LYS A 203 -2.02 -25.48 21.50
C LYS A 203 -1.84 -23.99 21.76
N LEU A 204 -0.74 -23.39 21.27
CA LEU A 204 -0.50 -21.96 21.33
C LEU A 204 -1.47 -21.19 20.45
N LYS A 205 -1.72 -21.66 19.22
CA LYS A 205 -2.78 -21.11 18.35
C LYS A 205 -4.13 -21.10 19.07
N GLU A 206 -4.55 -22.23 19.64
CA GLU A 206 -5.80 -22.35 20.41
C GLU A 206 -5.82 -21.44 21.67
N ALA A 207 -4.69 -21.28 22.36
CA ALA A 207 -4.59 -20.45 23.56
C ALA A 207 -4.56 -18.94 23.29
N CYS A 208 -4.29 -18.51 22.06
CA CYS A 208 -3.99 -17.12 21.72
C CYS A 208 -4.88 -16.51 20.62
N ARG A 209 -5.22 -17.25 19.55
CA ARG A 209 -6.06 -16.75 18.45
C ARG A 209 -7.43 -16.31 18.95
N GLY A 210 -7.80 -15.06 18.68
CA GLY A 210 -9.04 -14.44 19.19
C GLY A 210 -9.10 -14.22 20.71
N VAL A 211 -8.04 -14.53 21.47
CA VAL A 211 -8.01 -14.42 22.94
C VAL A 211 -7.43 -13.08 23.38
N LYS A 212 -8.07 -12.42 24.35
CA LYS A 212 -7.55 -11.19 24.98
C LYS A 212 -6.43 -11.52 25.97
N LEU A 213 -5.20 -11.63 25.47
CA LEU A 213 -4.01 -12.00 26.24
C LEU A 213 -3.57 -10.96 27.28
N THR A 214 -4.19 -9.78 27.39
CA THR A 214 -4.01 -8.92 28.59
C THR A 214 -4.51 -9.62 29.86
N THR A 215 -5.46 -10.55 29.73
CA THR A 215 -6.01 -11.34 30.84
C THR A 215 -4.96 -12.27 31.43
N SER A 216 -4.63 -12.11 32.72
CA SER A 216 -3.51 -12.82 33.35
C SER A 216 -3.58 -14.34 33.21
N SER A 217 -4.75 -14.96 33.41
CA SER A 217 -4.93 -16.41 33.28
C SER A 217 -4.74 -16.92 31.84
N ALA A 218 -5.21 -16.18 30.84
CA ALA A 218 -4.98 -16.51 29.43
C ALA A 218 -3.49 -16.42 29.07
N TRP A 219 -2.81 -15.38 29.56
CA TRP A 219 -1.36 -15.26 29.38
C TRP A 219 -0.60 -16.38 30.08
N THR A 220 -0.95 -16.74 31.33
CA THR A 220 -0.33 -17.89 32.02
C THR A 220 -0.49 -19.19 31.23
N LYS A 221 -1.68 -19.49 30.67
CA LYS A 221 -1.88 -20.67 29.79
C LYS A 221 -0.93 -20.64 28.59
N ALA A 222 -0.74 -19.48 27.94
CA ALA A 222 0.20 -19.34 26.83
C ALA A 222 1.68 -19.51 27.29
N GLN A 223 2.04 -19.00 28.47
CA GLN A 223 3.38 -19.15 29.03
C GLN A 223 3.75 -20.60 29.37
N GLU A 224 2.79 -21.37 29.91
CA GLU A 224 2.94 -22.81 30.16
C GLU A 224 3.20 -23.62 28.87
N LEU A 225 2.75 -23.10 27.73
CA LEU A 225 2.96 -23.65 26.39
C LEU A 225 4.19 -23.08 25.67
N GLY A 226 5.00 -22.26 26.35
CA GLY A 226 6.28 -21.71 25.86
C GLY A 226 6.26 -20.26 25.40
N ALA A 227 5.11 -19.58 25.35
CA ALA A 227 5.06 -18.17 24.95
C ALA A 227 5.76 -17.27 25.97
N ARG A 228 6.65 -16.38 25.50
CA ARG A 228 7.31 -15.39 26.36
C ARG A 228 7.68 -14.16 25.55
N ILE A 229 7.50 -12.98 26.14
CA ILE A 229 8.08 -11.75 25.57
C ILE A 229 9.61 -11.88 25.72
N PRO A 230 10.38 -11.83 24.61
CA PRO A 230 11.83 -11.94 24.67
C PRO A 230 12.44 -10.71 25.36
N LYS A 231 13.64 -10.90 25.92
CA LYS A 231 14.41 -9.82 26.56
C LYS A 231 15.44 -9.25 25.59
N SER A 232 15.82 -7.99 25.78
CA SER A 232 16.93 -7.38 25.04
C SER A 232 18.20 -8.25 25.16
N GLY A 233 18.84 -8.52 24.02
CA GLY A 233 19.97 -9.46 23.90
C GLY A 233 19.60 -10.92 23.61
N GLU A 234 18.32 -11.31 23.64
CA GLU A 234 17.87 -12.60 23.14
C GLU A 234 17.68 -12.57 21.62
N ALA A 235 17.99 -13.67 20.92
CA ALA A 235 18.00 -13.71 19.45
C ALA A 235 16.66 -13.36 18.78
N SER A 236 15.52 -13.63 19.44
CA SER A 236 14.18 -13.32 18.94
C SER A 236 13.68 -11.91 19.32
N TYR A 237 14.48 -11.09 20.01
CA TYR A 237 14.06 -9.78 20.50
C TYR A 237 13.76 -8.79 19.37
N GLU A 238 14.65 -8.71 18.38
CA GLU A 238 14.48 -7.82 17.22
C GLU A 238 13.28 -8.23 16.37
N THR A 239 13.14 -9.53 16.05
CA THR A 239 11.96 -10.06 15.34
C THR A 239 10.67 -9.77 16.08
N TRP A 240 10.63 -9.94 17.42
CA TRP A 240 9.45 -9.59 18.22
C TRP A 240 9.15 -8.09 18.19
N LYS A 241 10.17 -7.22 18.28
CA LYS A 241 10.00 -5.77 18.14
C LYS A 241 9.48 -5.39 16.76
N ASP A 242 10.00 -6.00 15.71
CA ASP A 242 9.53 -5.84 14.33
C ASP A 242 8.07 -6.29 14.18
N THR A 243 7.69 -7.49 14.65
CA THR A 243 6.30 -7.97 14.60
C THR A 243 5.34 -7.06 15.37
N VAL A 244 5.70 -6.63 16.60
CA VAL A 244 4.83 -5.74 17.41
C VAL A 244 4.67 -4.37 16.77
N ALA A 245 5.73 -3.83 16.17
CA ALA A 245 5.67 -2.57 15.44
C ALA A 245 4.77 -2.71 14.21
N CYS A 246 4.99 -3.74 13.39
CA CYS A 246 4.16 -4.06 12.22
C CYS A 246 2.66 -4.20 12.56
N MET A 247 2.32 -4.92 13.63
CA MET A 247 0.93 -5.09 14.10
C MET A 247 0.24 -3.77 14.51
N SER A 248 0.99 -2.67 14.62
CA SER A 248 0.45 -1.35 14.94
C SER A 248 -0.38 -0.73 13.82
N VAL A 249 -0.27 -1.24 12.59
CA VAL A 249 -1.08 -0.82 11.43
C VAL A 249 -2.58 -0.91 11.71
N GLY A 250 -3.03 -1.98 12.38
CA GLY A 250 -4.43 -2.17 12.79
C GLY A 250 -4.91 -1.25 13.93
N ARG A 251 -4.15 -0.21 14.28
CA ARG A 251 -4.46 0.77 15.33
C ARG A 251 -4.25 2.23 14.89
N LEU A 252 -4.04 2.47 13.59
CA LEU A 252 -3.92 3.81 13.01
C LEU A 252 -5.25 4.57 13.17
N SER A 253 -5.19 5.80 13.69
CA SER A 253 -6.36 6.57 14.16
C SER A 253 -7.33 6.99 13.06
N HIS A 254 -6.81 7.31 11.88
CA HIS A 254 -7.58 7.71 10.72
C HIS A 254 -7.88 6.52 9.79
N GLY A 255 -7.89 5.30 10.37
CA GLY A 255 -8.23 4.06 9.68
C GLY A 255 -7.32 3.84 8.48
N GLY A 256 -6.01 3.70 8.73
CA GLY A 256 -4.93 3.63 7.73
C GLY A 256 -5.41 3.00 6.43
N VAL A 257 -5.63 3.86 5.43
CA VAL A 257 -6.63 3.63 4.38
C VAL A 257 -6.44 2.28 3.70
N ASP A 258 -7.53 1.50 3.63
CA ASP A 258 -7.70 0.31 2.80
C ASP A 258 -6.46 -0.61 2.78
N TRP A 259 -6.33 -1.49 3.79
CA TRP A 259 -5.08 -2.19 4.16
C TRP A 259 -4.25 -2.71 2.96
N ARG A 260 -3.03 -2.16 2.80
CA ARG A 260 -2.03 -2.55 1.77
C ARG A 260 -0.93 -3.43 2.36
N MET A 261 -0.23 -4.25 1.57
CA MET A 261 0.88 -5.08 2.07
C MET A 261 2.09 -4.25 2.54
N SER A 262 2.28 -3.07 1.96
CA SER A 262 3.34 -2.12 2.31
C SER A 262 3.09 -1.38 3.63
N ASP A 263 1.82 -1.11 3.99
CA ASP A 263 1.46 -0.37 5.21
C ASP A 263 2.01 -0.97 6.51
N PRO A 264 1.91 -2.28 6.76
CA PRO A 264 2.53 -2.90 7.93
C PRO A 264 4.05 -2.73 7.98
N HIS A 265 4.72 -2.70 6.83
CA HIS A 265 6.17 -2.54 6.78
C HIS A 265 6.60 -1.07 6.97
N ILE A 266 5.89 -0.11 6.35
CA ILE A 266 6.05 1.32 6.62
C ILE A 266 5.78 1.61 8.10
N THR A 267 4.65 1.10 8.64
CA THR A 267 4.28 1.24 10.06
C THR A 267 5.33 0.63 10.98
N GLN A 268 5.85 -0.56 10.65
CA GLN A 268 6.94 -1.20 11.40
C GLN A 268 8.14 -0.26 11.54
N VAL A 269 8.67 0.24 10.43
CA VAL A 269 9.89 1.06 10.46
C VAL A 269 9.63 2.40 11.16
N VAL A 270 8.51 3.07 10.87
CA VAL A 270 8.13 4.35 11.50
C VAL A 270 7.92 4.21 13.02
N VAL A 271 7.16 3.22 13.48
CA VAL A 271 6.93 2.97 14.91
C VAL A 271 8.25 2.67 15.63
N ARG A 272 9.11 1.82 15.05
CA ARG A 272 10.43 1.52 15.64
C ARG A 272 11.33 2.76 15.71
N ALA A 273 11.36 3.56 14.64
CA ALA A 273 12.13 4.79 14.57
C ALA A 273 11.65 5.84 15.60
N ASN A 274 10.34 5.97 15.81
CA ASN A 274 9.79 6.84 16.84
C ASN A 274 10.12 6.34 18.27
N ASP A 275 9.70 5.12 18.60
CA ASP A 275 9.87 4.51 19.94
C ASP A 275 11.35 4.54 20.37
N GLU A 276 12.21 3.96 19.53
CA GLU A 276 13.59 3.65 19.89
C GLU A 276 14.54 4.80 19.57
N CYS A 277 14.33 5.51 18.45
CA CYS A 277 15.28 6.50 17.94
C CYS A 277 14.83 7.94 18.24
N GLY A 278 13.55 8.15 18.61
CA GLY A 278 12.96 9.46 18.84
C GLY A 278 12.58 10.20 17.55
N CYS A 279 12.57 9.51 16.41
CA CYS A 279 12.25 10.11 15.13
C CYS A 279 10.84 10.67 15.10
N THR A 280 10.71 11.85 14.51
CA THR A 280 9.45 12.46 14.12
C THR A 280 9.54 12.88 12.66
N TYR A 281 8.45 12.76 11.93
CA TYR A 281 8.37 13.04 10.50
C TYR A 281 7.48 14.25 10.26
N ASN A 282 7.75 14.99 9.18
CA ASN A 282 6.81 16.00 8.68
C ASN A 282 5.84 15.36 7.67
N GLU A 283 4.94 16.16 7.11
CA GLU A 283 4.20 15.78 5.91
C GLU A 283 5.16 15.49 4.74
N LEU A 284 4.75 14.64 3.80
CA LEU A 284 5.56 14.41 2.60
C LEU A 284 5.68 15.71 1.78
N PRO A 285 6.89 16.12 1.37
CA PRO A 285 7.10 17.38 0.66
C PRO A 285 6.25 17.46 -0.61
N ALA A 286 5.80 18.65 -0.98
CA ALA A 286 4.95 18.86 -2.16
C ALA A 286 5.71 18.54 -3.47
N GLU A 287 7.03 18.63 -3.41
CA GLU A 287 7.99 18.28 -4.45
C GLU A 287 8.12 16.77 -4.67
N LEU A 288 7.66 15.94 -3.73
CA LEU A 288 7.56 14.49 -3.92
C LEU A 288 6.27 14.18 -4.68
N GLU A 289 6.32 14.29 -6.01
CA GLU A 289 5.20 13.99 -6.90
C GLU A 289 4.81 12.50 -6.91
N GLY A 290 5.58 11.63 -6.27
CA GLY A 290 5.32 10.20 -6.21
C GLY A 290 6.47 9.43 -5.60
N PHE A 291 6.24 8.18 -5.17
CA PHE A 291 7.33 7.33 -4.70
C PHE A 291 8.31 6.99 -5.81
N LEU A 292 9.60 6.93 -5.47
CA LEU A 292 10.64 6.57 -6.44
C LEU A 292 10.52 5.08 -6.76
N GLN A 293 10.31 4.74 -8.04
CA GLN A 293 10.42 3.36 -8.51
C GLN A 293 11.90 2.97 -8.62
N GLY A 294 12.20 1.68 -8.62
CA GLY A 294 13.55 1.11 -8.75
C GLY A 294 13.48 -0.42 -8.72
N THR A 295 14.53 -1.07 -8.22
CA THR A 295 14.50 -2.51 -7.87
C THR A 295 14.98 -2.73 -6.44
N TRP A 296 14.84 -3.96 -5.95
CA TRP A 296 15.38 -4.39 -4.65
C TRP A 296 16.90 -4.18 -4.49
N SER A 297 17.65 -4.10 -5.59
CA SER A 297 19.12 -3.98 -5.58
C SER A 297 19.64 -2.56 -5.81
N SER A 298 18.81 -1.64 -6.35
CA SER A 298 19.17 -0.23 -6.53
C SER A 298 17.94 0.63 -6.84
N ALA A 299 17.91 1.84 -6.30
CA ALA A 299 16.91 2.85 -6.64
C ALA A 299 16.97 3.28 -8.13
N ASP A 300 18.16 3.24 -8.73
CA ASP A 300 18.39 3.66 -10.12
C ASP A 300 18.20 2.53 -11.14
N ALA A 301 18.22 1.27 -10.68
CA ALA A 301 17.99 0.12 -11.55
C ALA A 301 16.52 -0.03 -11.94
N LEU A 302 16.28 -0.81 -12.99
CA LEU A 302 14.98 -1.23 -13.48
C LEU A 302 15.04 -2.68 -14.01
N PRO A 303 13.92 -3.37 -14.17
CA PRO A 303 13.89 -4.69 -14.80
C PRO A 303 14.38 -4.67 -16.26
N ALA A 304 14.82 -5.82 -16.77
CA ALA A 304 15.28 -5.92 -18.16
C ALA A 304 14.12 -5.68 -19.15
N GLY A 305 14.33 -4.73 -20.08
CA GLY A 305 13.29 -4.24 -20.99
C GLY A 305 12.58 -2.96 -20.50
N CYS A 306 12.87 -2.51 -19.27
CA CYS A 306 12.31 -1.28 -18.71
C CYS A 306 13.28 -0.09 -18.76
N ARG A 307 12.71 1.11 -18.82
CA ARG A 307 13.39 2.41 -18.81
C ARG A 307 12.51 3.44 -18.11
N ARG A 308 13.10 4.51 -17.60
CA ARG A 308 12.34 5.65 -17.08
C ARG A 308 11.68 6.41 -18.23
N ALA A 309 10.54 7.03 -17.96
CA ALA A 309 10.08 8.12 -18.80
C ALA A 309 11.07 9.30 -18.69
N LYS A 310 11.22 10.05 -19.77
CA LYS A 310 11.94 11.32 -19.80
C LYS A 310 11.00 12.49 -19.53
N VAL A 311 11.37 13.37 -18.62
CA VAL A 311 10.71 14.67 -18.37
C VAL A 311 11.80 15.74 -18.44
N GLU A 312 11.63 16.76 -19.27
CA GLU A 312 12.68 17.75 -19.60
C GLU A 312 14.00 17.08 -20.08
N GLY A 313 13.89 15.91 -20.71
CA GLY A 313 15.03 15.10 -21.17
C GLY A 313 15.79 14.34 -20.07
N SER A 314 15.41 14.53 -18.79
CA SER A 314 15.98 13.83 -17.63
C SER A 314 15.13 12.62 -17.26
N ASP A 315 15.72 11.61 -16.61
CA ASP A 315 14.98 10.44 -16.13
C ASP A 315 14.00 10.83 -15.01
N TYR A 316 12.74 10.39 -15.15
CA TYR A 316 11.67 10.66 -14.20
C TYR A 316 11.36 9.42 -13.37
N MET A 317 11.66 9.48 -12.07
CA MET A 317 11.75 8.29 -11.21
C MET A 317 10.38 7.70 -10.81
N GLN A 318 9.29 8.43 -11.05
CA GLN A 318 7.92 8.04 -10.76
C GLN A 318 7.20 7.40 -11.96
N MET A 319 7.84 7.29 -13.12
CA MET A 319 7.24 6.69 -14.33
C MET A 319 8.22 5.77 -15.04
N THR A 320 7.82 4.50 -15.24
CA THR A 320 8.60 3.48 -15.95
C THR A 320 7.82 2.95 -17.15
N ILE A 321 8.50 2.82 -18.28
CA ILE A 321 8.01 2.19 -19.51
C ILE A 321 8.78 0.88 -19.69
N CYS A 322 8.09 -0.24 -19.79
CA CYS A 322 8.65 -1.55 -20.09
C CYS A 322 8.19 -2.00 -21.47
N ASP A 323 9.12 -2.13 -22.40
CA ASP A 323 8.82 -2.54 -23.78
C ASP A 323 8.60 -4.07 -23.82
N VAL A 324 7.44 -4.52 -24.33
CA VAL A 324 7.16 -5.96 -24.49
C VAL A 324 7.88 -6.46 -25.76
N PRO A 325 8.77 -7.46 -25.67
CA PRO A 325 9.45 -7.97 -26.85
C PRO A 325 8.47 -8.56 -27.86
N GLU A 326 8.71 -8.33 -29.16
CA GLU A 326 7.83 -8.82 -30.23
C GLU A 326 7.65 -10.34 -30.20
N SER A 327 8.63 -11.09 -29.69
CA SER A 327 8.53 -12.54 -29.47
C SER A 327 7.61 -12.92 -28.29
N GLU A 328 7.55 -12.11 -27.24
CA GLU A 328 6.58 -12.33 -26.14
C GLU A 328 5.18 -11.91 -26.60
N ARG A 329 5.07 -10.85 -27.42
CA ARG A 329 3.81 -10.35 -27.98
C ARG A 329 3.02 -11.42 -28.75
N SER A 330 3.67 -12.23 -29.60
CA SER A 330 2.99 -13.30 -30.34
C SER A 330 2.44 -14.40 -29.44
N ASP A 331 3.09 -14.66 -28.31
CA ASP A 331 2.63 -15.66 -27.35
C ASP A 331 1.39 -15.16 -26.60
N LEU A 332 1.34 -13.84 -26.27
CA LEU A 332 0.19 -13.20 -25.62
C LEU A 332 -1.10 -13.27 -26.44
N GLU A 333 -1.04 -13.23 -27.78
CA GLU A 333 -2.22 -13.40 -28.64
C GLU A 333 -2.91 -14.77 -28.42
N THR A 334 -2.11 -15.79 -28.06
CA THR A 334 -2.59 -17.18 -27.92
C THR A 334 -2.73 -17.64 -26.47
N ASN A 335 -2.23 -16.87 -25.51
CA ASN A 335 -2.33 -17.17 -24.09
C ASN A 335 -3.66 -16.67 -23.50
N LEU A 336 -4.57 -17.59 -23.19
CA LEU A 336 -5.89 -17.27 -22.63
C LEU A 336 -5.83 -16.55 -21.27
N ASP A 337 -4.79 -16.77 -20.47
CA ASP A 337 -4.66 -16.15 -19.14
C ASP A 337 -4.31 -14.66 -19.22
N TYR A 338 -3.70 -14.22 -20.34
CA TYR A 338 -3.22 -12.83 -20.53
C TYR A 338 -3.87 -12.09 -21.70
N SER A 339 -4.41 -12.76 -22.71
CA SER A 339 -5.07 -12.10 -23.84
C SER A 339 -6.32 -11.32 -23.42
N GLU A 340 -7.02 -11.79 -22.38
CA GLU A 340 -8.17 -11.15 -21.75
C GLU A 340 -7.79 -10.27 -20.53
N ASN A 341 -6.55 -10.35 -20.05
CA ASN A 341 -6.03 -9.58 -18.91
C ASN A 341 -4.53 -9.26 -19.10
N LEU A 342 -4.22 -8.30 -19.97
CA LEU A 342 -2.82 -7.89 -20.19
C LEU A 342 -2.22 -7.18 -18.97
N GLN A 343 -3.05 -6.68 -18.05
CA GLN A 343 -2.58 -6.06 -16.82
C GLN A 343 -1.93 -7.09 -15.89
N ALA A 344 -2.52 -8.28 -15.74
CA ALA A 344 -1.89 -9.41 -15.02
C ALA A 344 -0.53 -9.79 -15.64
N TYR A 345 -0.42 -9.81 -16.97
CA TYR A 345 0.88 -10.01 -17.63
C TYR A 345 1.89 -8.92 -17.25
N CYS A 346 1.51 -7.63 -17.27
CA CYS A 346 2.40 -6.55 -16.84
C CYS A 346 2.87 -6.71 -15.38
N ASN A 347 2.00 -7.16 -14.48
CA ASN A 347 2.37 -7.48 -13.10
C ASN A 347 3.41 -8.62 -13.06
N ASP A 348 3.07 -9.75 -13.67
CA ASP A 348 3.85 -10.98 -13.63
C ASP A 348 5.21 -10.84 -14.31
N ARG A 349 5.29 -10.03 -15.37
CA ARG A 349 6.49 -9.86 -16.19
C ARG A 349 7.45 -8.76 -15.73
N PHE A 350 6.92 -7.72 -15.07
CA PHE A 350 7.71 -6.54 -14.67
C PHE A 350 7.35 -6.00 -13.28
N GLY A 351 6.06 -5.97 -12.91
CA GLY A 351 5.58 -5.35 -11.66
C GLY A 351 6.19 -5.89 -10.37
N LYS A 352 6.51 -7.19 -10.33
CA LYS A 352 7.18 -7.86 -9.18
C LYS A 352 8.63 -7.41 -8.96
N ASP A 353 9.30 -6.98 -10.03
CA ASP A 353 10.69 -6.49 -9.99
C ASP A 353 10.77 -4.95 -9.87
N ILE A 354 9.65 -4.24 -10.10
CA ILE A 354 9.53 -2.80 -9.86
C ILE A 354 9.19 -2.56 -8.39
N VAL A 355 10.09 -1.84 -7.72
CA VAL A 355 10.05 -1.61 -6.28
C VAL A 355 9.88 -0.12 -6.02
N LEU A 356 8.94 0.25 -5.15
CA LEU A 356 8.78 1.62 -4.68
C LEU A 356 9.69 1.89 -3.49
N THR A 357 10.04 3.16 -3.29
CA THR A 357 10.88 3.61 -2.16
C THR A 357 10.24 4.82 -1.47
N ALA A 358 9.89 4.67 -0.19
CA ALA A 358 9.54 5.77 0.71
C ALA A 358 10.80 6.31 1.40
N PRO A 359 11.21 7.57 1.17
CA PRO A 359 12.45 8.13 1.72
C PRO A 359 12.24 8.67 3.15
N LEU A 360 11.98 7.78 4.11
CA LEU A 360 11.62 8.16 5.49
C LEU A 360 12.62 9.15 6.13
N ARG A 361 13.92 8.98 5.91
CA ARG A 361 14.93 9.92 6.43
C ARG A 361 14.92 11.31 5.79
N ALA A 362 14.52 11.43 4.51
CA ALA A 362 14.40 12.72 3.84
C ALA A 362 13.19 13.53 4.34
N VAL A 363 12.17 12.85 4.87
CA VAL A 363 10.96 13.47 5.45
C VAL A 363 10.99 13.52 6.99
N GLU A 364 12.14 13.16 7.59
CA GLU A 364 12.40 13.36 9.01
C GLU A 364 12.38 14.86 9.34
N LYS A 365 11.79 15.19 10.48
CA LYS A 365 12.00 16.48 11.12
C LYS A 365 13.44 16.57 11.62
N ALA A 366 14.26 17.32 10.90
CA ALA A 366 15.71 17.46 11.10
C ALA A 366 16.16 17.41 12.57
N GLY A 367 16.92 16.37 12.93
CA GLY A 367 17.52 16.19 14.24
C GLY A 367 16.62 15.56 15.31
N SER A 368 15.44 15.05 14.93
CA SER A 368 14.54 14.35 15.86
C SER A 368 15.05 12.96 16.23
N CYS A 369 15.60 12.21 15.25
CA CYS A 369 16.21 10.88 15.39
C CYS A 369 17.53 10.92 16.20
N SER A 370 17.42 11.28 17.47
CA SER A 370 18.54 11.66 18.36
C SER A 370 19.00 10.55 19.31
N LYS A 371 18.27 9.41 19.37
CA LYS A 371 18.65 8.25 20.18
C LYS A 371 19.26 7.17 19.26
N ALA A 372 20.46 6.69 19.59
CA ALA A 372 21.17 5.64 18.84
C ALA A 372 21.53 4.41 19.72
N THR A 373 20.68 4.08 20.69
CA THR A 373 20.99 3.08 21.73
C THR A 373 20.59 1.64 21.36
N SER A 374 19.50 1.43 20.61
CA SER A 374 19.09 0.10 20.15
C SER A 374 19.89 -0.36 18.91
N ALA A 375 19.76 -1.64 18.53
CA ALA A 375 20.40 -2.17 17.32
C ALA A 375 19.80 -1.53 16.06
N PHE A 376 18.46 -1.54 15.95
CA PHE A 376 17.71 -0.88 14.89
C PHE A 376 18.08 0.59 14.72
N CYS A 377 18.21 1.38 15.80
CA CYS A 377 18.55 2.79 15.65
C CYS A 377 19.97 3.02 15.18
N LYS A 378 20.92 2.13 15.47
CA LYS A 378 22.26 2.24 14.90
C LYS A 378 22.16 2.05 13.39
N GLU A 379 21.58 0.93 12.94
CA GLU A 379 21.35 0.64 11.53
C GLU A 379 20.60 1.78 10.80
N PHE A 380 19.46 2.24 11.35
CA PHE A 380 18.59 3.28 10.75
C PHE A 380 19.16 4.70 10.77
N THR A 381 20.25 4.94 11.50
CA THR A 381 20.88 6.28 11.57
C THR A 381 22.33 6.30 11.10
N GLU A 382 22.92 5.15 10.74
CA GLU A 382 24.35 5.03 10.44
C GLU A 382 24.78 5.81 9.19
N ASN A 383 24.00 5.73 8.12
CA ASN A 383 24.31 6.35 6.82
C ASN A 383 23.23 7.36 6.35
N ALA A 384 22.44 7.90 7.28
CA ALA A 384 21.36 8.83 6.96
C ALA A 384 21.89 10.10 6.27
N VAL A 385 21.67 10.18 4.95
CA VAL A 385 21.94 11.38 4.15
C VAL A 385 20.85 12.41 4.45
N HIS A 386 21.28 13.64 4.79
CA HIS A 386 20.42 14.80 5.04
C HIS A 386 20.43 15.75 3.84
#